data_AF-A0A7C7WFA0-F1
#
_entry.id   AF-A0A7C7WFA0-F1
#
_cell.length_a   1.000
_cell.length_b   1.000
_cell.length_c   1.000
_cell.angle_alpha   90.00
_cell.angle_beta   90.00
_cell.angle_gamma   90.00
#
_symmetry.space_group_name_H-M   'P 1'
#
loop_
_entity.id
_entity.type
_entity.pdbx_description
1 polymer ?
#
loop_
_entity_poly.entity_id
_entity_poly.type
_entity_poly.pdbx_seq_one_letter_code
_entity_poly.pdbx_strand_id
1 'polypeptide(L)'
;MPVLWPPPRPGRVHPAGPSQIPDGTTGADPTAGCSPQGGSGGCVAGAATTMVGTGGSPSSGAGPGPGGTGPTGARDVDGGRHLRRGSAGRAHHLHPGHLHRARHPHPHPAPLIGEQENEEKDMATVGILTDTSASIPAPLVKELGIELVPYYIHRGLETLRDLIDVEPEAFARYLKTATKLPTTSNPSPGDYLAGLQRLAERTREIVVLTMTSKGSGAYQSCRAAVDILRERMPKIRVEVVDTLQVAMSQGWAAIEAARAALTGLSLKEVMEGAVEVARQGMMIQTADTLRYLHMGGRIGRAQHLVGSLLNIKPLIGMEDGVIVALGTARSRAKAYARMVELMRQRVGEGARIKVAFTHVAALEQLEQLRRRVLAHFDCAEVLISPLSPVLAVHSGPGTVGLSFFAV
;
A
#
# COMPACT_ATOMS: atom_id res chain seq x y z
N MET A 1 21.28 -24.10 -21.59
CA MET A 1 22.21 -23.10 -22.16
C MET A 1 21.44 -21.79 -22.32
N PRO A 2 21.81 -20.69 -21.64
CA PRO A 2 21.15 -19.41 -21.82
C PRO A 2 21.89 -18.57 -22.87
N VAL A 3 21.09 -17.92 -23.73
CA VAL A 3 21.53 -17.04 -24.82
C VAL A 3 21.91 -15.67 -24.24
N LEU A 4 23.15 -15.23 -24.50
CA LEU A 4 23.69 -13.92 -24.14
C LEU A 4 23.31 -12.86 -25.19
N TRP A 5 22.75 -11.73 -24.75
CA TRP A 5 22.55 -10.54 -25.57
C TRP A 5 23.76 -9.58 -25.44
N PRO A 6 24.26 -8.96 -26.52
CA PRO A 6 25.43 -8.09 -26.45
C PRO A 6 25.10 -6.68 -25.93
N PRO A 7 26.06 -5.95 -25.33
CA PRO A 7 25.82 -4.61 -24.80
C PRO A 7 25.72 -3.55 -25.91
N PRO A 8 25.00 -2.43 -25.68
CA PRO A 8 24.88 -1.34 -26.65
C PRO A 8 26.16 -0.49 -26.73
N ARG A 9 26.46 0.01 -27.94
CA ARG A 9 27.62 0.88 -28.22
C ARG A 9 27.37 2.31 -27.70
N PRO A 10 28.42 3.04 -27.28
CA PRO A 10 28.28 4.41 -26.80
C PRO A 10 28.03 5.39 -27.96
N GLY A 11 26.96 6.18 -27.84
CA GLY A 11 26.64 7.29 -28.73
C GLY A 11 27.50 8.53 -28.44
N ARG A 12 27.90 9.22 -29.52
CA ARG A 12 28.76 10.42 -29.51
C ARG A 12 28.08 11.61 -28.83
N VAL A 13 28.85 12.32 -28.03
CA VAL A 13 28.51 13.60 -27.40
C VAL A 13 28.83 14.73 -28.38
N HIS A 14 27.87 15.61 -28.67
CA HIS A 14 28.11 16.92 -29.29
C HIS A 14 28.12 18.00 -28.19
N PRO A 15 29.10 18.93 -28.18
CA PRO A 15 29.17 19.99 -27.18
C PRO A 15 28.19 21.13 -27.50
N ALA A 16 27.39 21.52 -26.52
CA ALA A 16 26.59 22.74 -26.54
C ALA A 16 27.49 23.95 -26.21
N GLY A 17 27.43 24.99 -27.05
CA GLY A 17 28.13 26.26 -26.87
C GLY A 17 27.50 27.15 -25.78
N PRO A 18 28.20 28.21 -25.35
CA PRO A 18 27.80 29.02 -24.20
C PRO A 18 26.79 30.10 -24.61
N SER A 19 25.67 30.22 -23.88
CA SER A 19 24.77 31.38 -23.96
C SER A 19 24.95 32.29 -22.75
N GLN A 20 25.10 33.57 -23.06
CA GLN A 20 25.51 34.65 -22.18
C GLN A 20 24.43 35.07 -21.16
N ILE A 21 24.92 35.56 -20.02
CA ILE A 21 24.22 36.33 -18.99
C ILE A 21 24.21 37.80 -19.42
N PRO A 22 23.14 38.57 -19.17
CA PRO A 22 23.24 40.00 -18.98
C PRO A 22 23.08 40.39 -17.50
N ASP A 23 24.04 41.18 -17.04
CA ASP A 23 24.02 41.97 -15.81
C ASP A 23 22.87 42.99 -15.79
N GLY A 24 22.38 43.31 -14.59
CA GLY A 24 21.44 44.38 -14.33
C GLY A 24 21.36 44.72 -12.84
N THR A 25 22.15 45.70 -12.43
CA THR A 25 22.27 46.29 -11.08
C THR A 25 21.13 47.23 -10.68
N THR A 26 21.08 47.55 -9.38
CA THR A 26 20.35 48.64 -8.66
C THR A 26 18.93 48.27 -8.18
N GLY A 27 18.47 48.53 -6.95
CA GLY A 27 19.02 49.17 -5.76
C GLY A 27 17.90 49.30 -4.69
N ALA A 28 18.28 49.70 -3.48
CA ALA A 28 17.47 50.28 -2.39
C ALA A 28 16.68 49.36 -1.42
N ASP A 29 17.27 49.26 -0.23
CA ASP A 29 16.65 49.14 1.11
C ASP A 29 15.63 50.27 1.37
N PRO A 30 14.59 50.06 2.22
CA PRO A 30 14.71 50.71 3.53
C PRO A 30 14.17 49.90 4.73
N THR A 31 14.82 50.22 5.84
CA THR A 31 14.60 49.83 7.23
C THR A 31 13.26 50.24 7.86
N ALA A 32 12.86 49.41 8.83
CA ALA A 32 12.31 49.73 10.15
C ALA A 32 10.83 50.13 10.35
N GLY A 33 10.19 49.38 11.27
CA GLY A 33 9.48 49.98 12.41
C GLY A 33 8.03 49.57 12.61
N CYS A 34 7.78 48.57 13.47
CA CYS A 34 6.75 48.63 14.53
C CYS A 34 6.71 47.32 15.35
N SER A 35 7.12 47.41 16.61
CA SER A 35 6.58 46.59 17.71
C SER A 35 5.31 47.26 18.24
N PRO A 36 4.41 46.52 18.94
CA PRO A 36 4.46 46.60 20.40
C PRO A 36 4.17 45.28 21.15
N GLN A 37 4.82 45.16 22.32
CA GLN A 37 4.31 44.75 23.65
C GLN A 37 3.09 43.80 23.71
N GLY A 38 3.02 42.76 24.54
CA GLY A 38 3.80 42.35 25.72
C GLY A 38 3.05 41.25 26.50
N GLY A 39 3.65 40.77 27.58
CA GLY A 39 3.04 39.93 28.64
C GLY A 39 3.28 38.42 28.45
N SER A 40 4.09 37.69 29.22
CA SER A 40 4.28 37.50 30.68
C SER A 40 3.73 36.15 31.17
N GLY A 41 4.55 35.43 31.95
CA GLY A 41 4.25 34.17 32.68
C GLY A 41 4.70 32.93 31.91
N GLY A 42 5.70 32.12 32.31
CA GLY A 42 6.04 31.56 33.62
C GLY A 42 5.96 30.01 33.47
N CYS A 43 7.07 29.24 33.45
CA CYS A 43 7.69 28.57 34.61
C CYS A 43 6.64 27.78 35.46
N VAL A 44 6.72 26.49 35.82
CA VAL A 44 7.83 25.55 36.10
C VAL A 44 7.29 24.10 36.06
N ALA A 45 8.23 23.18 35.91
CA ALA A 45 8.19 21.73 36.11
C ALA A 45 7.41 21.16 37.31
N GLY A 46 7.08 19.86 37.18
CA GLY A 46 6.79 18.96 38.29
C GLY A 46 7.15 17.52 37.89
N ALA A 47 8.32 17.08 38.34
CA ALA A 47 8.82 15.70 38.26
C ALA A 47 8.29 14.86 39.43
N ALA A 48 8.73 13.59 39.48
CA ALA A 48 8.73 12.64 40.60
C ALA A 48 7.50 11.71 40.71
N THR A 49 7.58 10.43 41.09
CA THR A 49 8.68 9.48 41.36
C THR A 49 8.02 8.10 41.54
N THR A 50 8.69 7.09 40.99
CA THR A 50 8.87 5.67 41.39
C THR A 50 8.10 5.09 42.60
N MET A 51 7.59 3.85 42.46
CA MET A 51 7.76 2.71 43.40
C MET A 51 7.38 1.38 42.68
N VAL A 52 8.28 0.41 42.45
CA VAL A 52 8.78 -0.70 43.31
C VAL A 52 7.97 -2.01 43.16
N GLY A 53 8.69 -3.13 42.93
CA GLY A 53 8.28 -4.50 43.29
C GLY A 53 8.33 -5.52 42.14
N THR A 54 9.42 -6.27 41.91
CA THR A 54 9.69 -7.68 42.38
C THR A 54 8.65 -8.69 41.89
N GLY A 55 8.93 -9.84 41.26
CA GLY A 55 10.14 -10.61 40.96
C GLY A 55 9.70 -11.96 40.33
N GLY A 56 10.65 -12.85 40.04
CA GLY A 56 10.39 -14.30 39.90
C GLY A 56 10.43 -14.90 38.47
N SER A 57 11.60 -15.44 38.11
CA SER A 57 11.77 -16.66 37.29
C SER A 57 11.62 -17.91 38.21
N PRO A 58 11.56 -19.21 37.76
CA PRO A 58 12.21 -19.75 36.56
C PRO A 58 11.60 -20.98 35.83
N SER A 59 12.11 -21.19 34.59
CA SER A 59 12.61 -22.44 33.94
C SER A 59 11.85 -23.79 33.85
N SER A 60 12.03 -24.40 32.65
CA SER A 60 12.25 -25.84 32.31
C SER A 60 11.02 -26.76 32.22
N GLY A 61 10.89 -27.76 31.33
CA GLY A 61 11.78 -28.41 30.34
C GLY A 61 10.98 -29.33 29.38
N ALA A 62 11.50 -29.64 28.18
CA ALA A 62 12.00 -30.95 27.70
C ALA A 62 10.94 -31.92 27.07
N GLY A 63 11.23 -32.42 25.85
CA GLY A 63 10.43 -33.38 25.02
C GLY A 63 10.52 -34.86 25.46
N PRO A 64 10.49 -35.92 24.59
CA PRO A 64 10.50 -36.03 23.10
C PRO A 64 9.43 -37.02 22.49
N GLY A 65 9.57 -37.41 21.19
CA GLY A 65 8.62 -38.17 20.29
C GLY A 65 8.37 -39.67 20.60
N PRO A 66 8.22 -40.65 19.65
CA PRO A 66 8.26 -40.68 18.16
C PRO A 66 7.21 -41.62 17.43
N GLY A 67 7.33 -41.79 16.09
CA GLY A 67 6.91 -42.97 15.28
C GLY A 67 5.53 -42.93 14.59
N GLY A 68 5.26 -43.44 13.38
CA GLY A 68 6.01 -44.19 12.36
C GLY A 68 5.05 -44.75 11.27
N THR A 69 5.65 -45.14 10.12
CA THR A 69 5.20 -46.14 9.10
C THR A 69 4.11 -45.81 8.05
N GLY A 70 4.44 -46.10 6.77
CA GLY A 70 3.55 -46.20 5.58
C GLY A 70 2.68 -47.48 5.57
N PRO A 71 2.22 -48.07 4.42
CA PRO A 71 2.84 -48.06 3.08
C PRO A 71 1.89 -48.11 1.82
N THR A 72 2.51 -48.05 0.63
CA THR A 72 2.26 -48.79 -0.66
C THR A 72 0.93 -48.81 -1.45
N GLY A 73 1.08 -48.74 -2.80
CA GLY A 73 0.24 -49.38 -3.83
C GLY A 73 -0.12 -48.43 -4.99
N ALA A 74 0.62 -48.32 -6.11
CA ALA A 74 0.68 -49.20 -7.30
C ALA A 74 -0.68 -49.50 -7.99
N ARG A 75 -0.88 -48.98 -9.22
CA ARG A 75 -1.19 -49.77 -10.44
C ARG A 75 -1.41 -48.90 -11.69
N ASP A 76 -0.89 -49.46 -12.79
CA ASP A 76 -0.96 -49.08 -14.20
C ASP A 76 -2.36 -49.07 -14.82
N VAL A 77 -2.43 -48.58 -16.07
CA VAL A 77 -2.91 -49.23 -17.33
C VAL A 77 -3.39 -48.10 -18.28
N ASP A 78 -2.65 -47.75 -19.33
CA ASP A 78 -2.78 -48.19 -20.76
C ASP A 78 -4.10 -47.71 -21.42
N GLY A 79 -4.21 -47.18 -22.65
CA GLY A 79 -3.31 -47.03 -23.78
C GLY A 79 -4.06 -46.40 -24.99
N GLY A 80 -3.34 -46.19 -26.11
CA GLY A 80 -3.85 -46.16 -27.50
C GLY A 80 -4.52 -44.87 -28.03
N ARG A 81 -3.85 -43.95 -28.76
CA ARG A 81 -3.54 -43.89 -30.22
C ARG A 81 -4.71 -43.94 -31.22
N HIS A 82 -4.86 -42.86 -32.01
CA HIS A 82 -4.83 -42.75 -33.50
C HIS A 82 -5.59 -41.47 -33.98
N LEU A 83 -4.95 -40.40 -34.45
CA LEU A 83 -4.40 -40.10 -35.79
C LEU A 83 -5.38 -40.10 -37.00
N ARG A 84 -5.73 -38.86 -37.40
CA ARG A 84 -5.49 -38.21 -38.73
C ARG A 84 -6.49 -38.29 -39.90
N ARG A 85 -6.68 -37.08 -40.47
CA ARG A 85 -6.92 -36.64 -41.87
C ARG A 85 -8.31 -36.97 -42.44
N GLY A 86 -9.03 -36.08 -43.13
CA GLY A 86 -8.75 -34.77 -43.73
C GLY A 86 -9.24 -34.78 -45.19
N SER A 87 -10.05 -33.81 -45.63
CA SER A 87 -10.16 -33.44 -47.06
C SER A 87 -11.00 -32.17 -47.25
N ALA A 88 -10.48 -31.28 -48.10
CA ALA A 88 -11.07 -30.03 -48.54
C ALA A 88 -12.03 -30.22 -49.73
N GLY A 89 -12.90 -29.24 -49.97
CA GLY A 89 -13.64 -29.09 -51.23
C GLY A 89 -14.35 -27.73 -51.30
N ARG A 90 -13.85 -26.82 -52.15
CA ARG A 90 -14.53 -25.60 -52.60
C ARG A 90 -15.31 -25.90 -53.88
N ALA A 91 -16.45 -25.23 -54.10
CA ALA A 91 -16.71 -24.31 -55.25
C ALA A 91 -18.20 -24.15 -55.61
N HIS A 92 -18.63 -22.88 -55.61
CA HIS A 92 -19.44 -22.16 -56.63
C HIS A 92 -20.94 -22.45 -56.92
N HIS A 93 -21.71 -21.36 -56.73
CA HIS A 93 -22.66 -20.69 -57.65
C HIS A 93 -24.19 -20.95 -57.63
N LEU A 94 -24.91 -19.80 -57.54
CA LEU A 94 -26.21 -19.38 -58.12
C LEU A 94 -27.46 -19.23 -57.21
N HIS A 95 -28.06 -18.03 -57.32
CA HIS A 95 -29.37 -17.52 -56.84
C HIS A 95 -30.57 -18.31 -57.42
N PRO A 96 -31.85 -18.22 -56.94
CA PRO A 96 -32.57 -16.98 -56.56
C PRO A 96 -33.67 -17.10 -55.46
N GLY A 97 -34.38 -15.99 -55.17
CA GLY A 97 -35.81 -16.06 -54.80
C GLY A 97 -36.22 -15.53 -53.42
N HIS A 98 -37.02 -14.47 -53.42
CA HIS A 98 -37.74 -13.91 -52.27
C HIS A 98 -38.71 -14.91 -51.62
N LEU A 99 -38.72 -15.00 -50.29
CA LEU A 99 -39.89 -15.38 -49.48
C LEU A 99 -39.79 -14.72 -48.09
N HIS A 100 -40.73 -13.82 -47.81
CA HIS A 100 -40.98 -13.29 -46.47
C HIS A 100 -41.38 -14.43 -45.54
N ARG A 101 -40.56 -14.73 -44.53
CA ARG A 101 -40.92 -15.60 -43.41
C ARG A 101 -40.76 -14.80 -42.12
N ALA A 102 -41.89 -14.52 -41.46
CA ALA A 102 -41.91 -13.94 -40.13
C ALA A 102 -41.07 -14.81 -39.20
N ARG A 103 -40.01 -14.24 -38.61
CA ARG A 103 -39.26 -14.89 -37.54
C ARG A 103 -40.05 -14.69 -36.25
N HIS A 104 -40.64 -15.77 -35.74
CA HIS A 104 -41.05 -15.82 -34.35
C HIS A 104 -39.83 -15.55 -33.47
N PRO A 105 -39.94 -14.76 -32.38
CA PRO A 105 -38.85 -14.60 -31.44
C PRO A 105 -38.55 -15.96 -30.81
N HIS A 106 -37.31 -16.42 -30.95
CA HIS A 106 -36.81 -17.55 -30.17
C HIS A 106 -36.87 -17.14 -28.69
N PRO A 107 -37.46 -17.94 -27.80
CA PRO A 107 -37.33 -17.70 -26.38
C PRO A 107 -35.84 -17.81 -26.04
N HIS A 108 -35.30 -16.76 -25.40
CA HIS A 108 -33.99 -16.85 -24.76
C HIS A 108 -34.02 -18.06 -23.81
N PRO A 109 -33.00 -18.94 -23.82
CA PRO A 109 -32.91 -19.98 -22.81
C PRO A 109 -32.86 -19.30 -21.45
N ALA A 110 -33.76 -19.71 -20.54
CA ALA A 110 -33.70 -19.28 -19.16
C ALA A 110 -32.31 -19.65 -18.60
N PRO A 111 -31.65 -18.76 -17.83
CA PRO A 111 -30.36 -19.05 -17.25
C PRO A 111 -30.43 -20.35 -16.45
N LEU A 112 -29.41 -21.19 -16.57
CA LEU A 112 -29.36 -22.46 -15.83
C LEU A 112 -29.31 -22.11 -14.33
N ILE A 113 -30.10 -22.80 -13.51
CA ILE A 113 -30.28 -22.49 -12.08
C ILE A 113 -28.93 -22.34 -11.33
N GLY A 114 -27.89 -23.07 -11.74
CA GLY A 114 -26.54 -22.95 -11.18
C GLY A 114 -25.70 -21.75 -11.65
N GLU A 115 -26.03 -21.11 -12.77
CA GLU A 115 -25.43 -19.84 -13.21
C GLU A 115 -26.01 -18.67 -12.40
N GLN A 116 -27.30 -18.70 -12.08
CA GLN A 116 -27.95 -17.69 -11.25
C GLN A 116 -27.46 -17.74 -9.79
N GLU A 117 -27.30 -18.94 -9.20
CA GLU A 117 -26.77 -19.07 -7.85
C GLU A 117 -25.31 -18.59 -7.72
N ASN A 118 -24.48 -18.80 -8.75
CA ASN A 118 -23.11 -18.28 -8.77
C ASN A 118 -23.06 -16.76 -9.02
N GLU A 119 -23.88 -16.22 -9.93
CA GLU A 119 -24.01 -14.77 -10.12
C GLU A 119 -24.54 -14.08 -8.86
N GLU A 120 -25.50 -14.67 -8.17
CA GLU A 120 -26.07 -14.11 -6.93
C GLU A 120 -25.07 -14.18 -5.77
N LYS A 121 -24.24 -15.23 -5.71
CA LYS A 121 -23.15 -15.38 -4.73
C LYS A 121 -21.97 -14.44 -5.00
N ASP A 122 -21.59 -14.23 -6.26
CA ASP A 122 -20.56 -13.27 -6.64
C ASP A 122 -21.04 -11.83 -6.33
N MET A 123 -22.32 -11.53 -6.59
CA MET A 123 -22.96 -10.25 -6.25
C MET A 123 -23.19 -10.04 -4.74
N ALA A 124 -23.12 -11.10 -3.94
CA ALA A 124 -23.30 -11.06 -2.49
C ALA A 124 -22.00 -10.80 -1.72
N THR A 125 -20.84 -10.91 -2.36
CA THR A 125 -19.55 -10.67 -1.69
C THR A 125 -19.25 -9.18 -1.60
N VAL A 126 -18.86 -8.69 -0.42
CA VAL A 126 -18.49 -7.28 -0.22
C VAL A 126 -17.25 -6.93 -1.04
N GLY A 127 -17.34 -5.90 -1.88
CA GLY A 127 -16.21 -5.38 -2.64
C GLY A 127 -15.30 -4.51 -1.79
N ILE A 128 -13.98 -4.64 -1.96
CA ILE A 128 -12.99 -3.82 -1.26
C ILE A 128 -12.33 -2.86 -2.24
N LEU A 129 -12.35 -1.58 -1.89
CA LEU A 129 -11.61 -0.53 -2.59
C LEU A 129 -10.58 0.09 -1.64
N THR A 130 -9.37 0.30 -2.13
CA THR A 130 -8.36 1.12 -1.46
C THR A 130 -7.62 1.95 -2.51
N ASP A 131 -6.68 2.75 -2.06
CA ASP A 131 -5.80 3.52 -2.91
C ASP A 131 -4.34 3.01 -2.86
N THR A 132 -3.56 3.43 -3.85
CA THR A 132 -2.14 3.05 -4.03
C THR A 132 -1.23 3.38 -2.84
N SER A 133 -1.65 4.29 -1.95
CA SER A 133 -0.88 4.60 -0.74
C SER A 133 -0.88 3.46 0.28
N ALA A 134 -1.79 2.47 0.15
CA ALA A 134 -1.77 1.24 0.95
C ALA A 134 -0.53 0.37 0.69
N SER A 135 0.16 0.55 -0.45
CA SER A 135 1.37 -0.21 -0.84
C SER A 135 1.21 -1.73 -0.76
N ILE A 136 0.03 -2.26 -1.09
CA ILE A 136 -0.22 -3.71 -1.09
C ILE A 136 0.54 -4.34 -2.27
N PRO A 137 1.23 -5.48 -2.09
CA PRO A 137 1.89 -6.17 -3.21
C PRO A 137 0.89 -6.52 -4.33
N ALA A 138 1.26 -6.24 -5.58
CA ALA A 138 0.39 -6.44 -6.74
C ALA A 138 -0.21 -7.86 -6.87
N PRO A 139 0.54 -8.96 -6.59
CA PRO A 139 -0.04 -10.30 -6.59
C PRO A 139 -1.22 -10.44 -5.62
N LEU A 140 -1.12 -9.83 -4.44
CA LEU A 140 -2.14 -9.92 -3.38
C LEU A 140 -3.37 -9.05 -3.70
N VAL A 141 -3.16 -7.87 -4.32
CA VAL A 141 -4.27 -7.05 -4.85
C VAL A 141 -5.10 -7.87 -5.84
N LYS A 142 -4.44 -8.56 -6.77
CA LYS A 142 -5.09 -9.40 -7.78
C LYS A 142 -5.78 -10.62 -7.16
N GLU A 143 -5.09 -11.34 -6.27
CA GLU A 143 -5.60 -12.54 -5.60
C GLU A 143 -6.86 -12.25 -4.79
N LEU A 144 -6.87 -11.13 -4.04
CA LEU A 144 -7.98 -10.74 -3.18
C LEU A 144 -9.05 -9.90 -3.91
N GLY A 145 -8.88 -9.65 -5.22
CA GLY A 145 -9.83 -8.88 -6.02
C GLY A 145 -10.02 -7.42 -5.58
N ILE A 146 -9.03 -6.84 -4.88
CA ILE A 146 -9.07 -5.48 -4.33
C ILE A 146 -9.03 -4.47 -5.47
N GLU A 147 -9.97 -3.53 -5.49
CA GLU A 147 -9.97 -2.40 -6.41
C GLU A 147 -8.99 -1.33 -5.91
N LEU A 148 -8.07 -0.91 -6.77
CA LEU A 148 -7.00 0.03 -6.40
C LEU A 148 -7.11 1.34 -7.17
N VAL A 149 -7.23 2.46 -6.46
CA VAL A 149 -7.30 3.80 -7.04
C VAL A 149 -5.91 4.48 -7.02
N PRO A 150 -5.40 4.96 -8.16
CA PRO A 150 -4.07 5.56 -8.24
C PRO A 150 -4.02 6.97 -7.68
N TYR A 151 -3.00 7.24 -6.87
CA TYR A 151 -2.53 8.60 -6.61
C TYR A 151 -1.77 9.13 -7.83
N TYR A 152 -1.40 10.41 -7.80
CA TYR A 152 -0.64 11.04 -8.86
C TYR A 152 0.68 11.63 -8.35
N ILE A 153 1.72 11.56 -9.18
CA ILE A 153 3.02 12.18 -8.98
C ILE A 153 3.23 13.22 -10.07
N HIS A 154 3.61 14.43 -9.66
CA HIS A 154 3.98 15.51 -10.57
C HIS A 154 5.49 15.67 -10.62
N ARG A 155 6.05 15.41 -11.80
CA ARG A 155 7.49 15.51 -12.10
C ARG A 155 7.69 16.56 -13.20
N GLY A 156 7.97 17.80 -12.80
CA GLY A 156 8.07 18.91 -13.75
C GLY A 156 6.71 19.16 -14.42
N LEU A 157 6.62 18.89 -15.73
CA LEU A 157 5.37 18.99 -16.51
C LEU A 157 4.64 17.65 -16.65
N GLU A 158 5.25 16.55 -16.20
CA GLU A 158 4.64 15.22 -16.28
C GLU A 158 3.75 14.95 -15.07
N THR A 159 2.62 14.31 -15.31
CA THR A 159 1.74 13.74 -14.27
C THR A 159 1.67 12.24 -14.49
N LEU A 160 2.06 11.47 -13.48
CA LEU A 160 2.18 10.01 -13.54
C LEU A 160 1.20 9.40 -12.53
N ARG A 161 0.46 8.36 -12.93
CA ARG A 161 -0.37 7.56 -12.02
C ARG A 161 0.50 6.57 -11.25
N ASP A 162 0.38 6.59 -9.93
CA ASP A 162 1.12 5.72 -9.03
C ASP A 162 0.86 4.25 -9.36
N LEU A 163 1.92 3.44 -9.38
CA LEU A 163 1.90 2.00 -9.73
C LEU A 163 1.35 1.63 -11.12
N ILE A 164 1.02 2.60 -11.98
CA ILE A 164 0.57 2.37 -13.36
C ILE A 164 1.61 2.89 -14.34
N ASP A 165 1.94 4.17 -14.23
CA ASP A 165 2.90 4.83 -15.14
C ASP A 165 4.32 4.77 -14.57
N VAL A 166 4.48 4.33 -13.33
CA VAL A 166 5.74 4.37 -12.59
C VAL A 166 5.91 3.19 -11.64
N GLU A 167 7.03 2.50 -11.79
CA GLU A 167 7.44 1.38 -10.94
C GLU A 167 8.26 1.86 -9.72
N PRO A 168 8.08 1.26 -8.52
CA PRO A 168 8.74 1.68 -7.29
C PRO A 168 10.27 1.80 -7.40
N GLU A 169 10.92 0.78 -7.98
CA GLU A 169 12.38 0.74 -8.05
C GLU A 169 12.95 1.78 -9.03
N ALA A 170 12.30 1.94 -10.18
CA ALA A 170 12.67 2.95 -11.17
C ALA A 170 12.51 4.36 -10.60
N PHE A 171 11.43 4.61 -9.87
CA PHE A 171 11.19 5.89 -9.23
C PHE A 171 12.19 6.21 -8.12
N ALA A 172 12.54 5.22 -7.30
CA ALA A 172 13.53 5.39 -6.25
C ALA A 172 14.92 5.73 -6.81
N ARG A 173 15.29 5.19 -8.00
CA ARG A 173 16.52 5.61 -8.70
C ARG A 173 16.45 7.07 -9.14
N TYR A 174 15.33 7.50 -9.72
CA TYR A 174 15.10 8.90 -10.08
C TYR A 174 15.21 9.85 -8.87
N LEU A 175 14.58 9.51 -7.73
CA LEU A 175 14.62 10.35 -6.53
C LEU A 175 16.02 10.59 -5.97
N LYS A 176 16.97 9.67 -6.21
CA LYS A 176 18.38 9.85 -5.79
C LYS A 176 19.09 10.93 -6.61
N THR A 177 18.68 11.14 -7.86
CA THR A 177 19.30 12.09 -8.78
C THR A 177 18.48 13.37 -8.98
N ALA A 178 17.28 13.44 -8.39
CA ALA A 178 16.36 14.57 -8.56
C ALA A 178 16.89 15.84 -7.88
N THR A 179 17.09 16.89 -8.67
CA THR A 179 17.47 18.23 -8.17
C THR A 179 16.27 18.97 -7.57
N LYS A 180 15.10 18.82 -8.19
CA LYS A 180 13.80 19.27 -7.68
C LYS A 180 12.98 18.04 -7.28
N LEU A 181 12.50 18.01 -6.04
CA LEU A 181 11.63 16.92 -5.60
C LEU A 181 10.29 16.98 -6.34
N PRO A 182 9.76 15.83 -6.77
CA PRO A 182 8.40 15.76 -7.29
C PRO A 182 7.38 16.09 -6.19
N THR A 183 6.16 16.42 -6.59
CA THR A 183 5.03 16.57 -5.66
C THR A 183 3.99 15.49 -5.94
N THR A 184 3.00 15.38 -5.07
CA THR A 184 1.93 14.36 -5.17
C THR A 184 0.57 15.02 -5.05
N SER A 185 -0.44 14.46 -5.70
CA SER A 185 -1.84 14.78 -5.45
C SER A 185 -2.64 13.52 -5.18
N ASN A 186 -3.68 13.66 -4.36
CA ASN A 186 -4.61 12.56 -4.10
C ASN A 186 -5.49 12.27 -5.32
N PRO A 187 -6.09 11.06 -5.39
CA PRO A 187 -7.06 10.77 -6.43
C PRO A 187 -8.24 11.72 -6.33
N SER A 188 -8.80 12.09 -7.48
CA SER A 188 -9.99 12.94 -7.58
C SER A 188 -11.26 12.16 -7.22
N PRO A 189 -12.39 12.85 -6.95
CA PRO A 189 -13.69 12.18 -6.85
C PRO A 189 -14.03 11.35 -8.09
N GLY A 190 -13.60 11.78 -9.28
CA GLY A 190 -13.81 11.02 -10.52
C GLY A 190 -13.05 9.70 -10.55
N ASP A 191 -11.82 9.66 -10.03
CA ASP A 191 -11.00 8.43 -9.96
C ASP A 191 -11.65 7.40 -9.02
N TYR A 192 -12.09 7.86 -7.84
CA TYR A 192 -12.83 7.01 -6.89
C TYR A 192 -14.17 6.54 -7.46
N LEU A 193 -14.93 7.42 -8.12
CA LEU A 193 -16.20 7.06 -8.75
C LEU A 193 -16.00 5.96 -9.78
N ALA A 194 -14.95 6.04 -10.61
CA ALA A 194 -14.64 5.01 -11.59
C ALA A 194 -14.32 3.65 -10.93
N GLY A 195 -13.58 3.65 -9.82
CA GLY A 195 -13.30 2.43 -9.04
C GLY A 195 -14.56 1.84 -8.41
N LEU A 196 -15.40 2.69 -7.82
CA LEU A 196 -16.69 2.29 -7.25
C LEU A 196 -17.63 1.70 -8.31
N GLN A 197 -17.67 2.27 -9.51
CA GLN A 197 -18.47 1.76 -10.62
C GLN A 197 -18.00 0.38 -11.08
N ARG A 198 -16.69 0.15 -11.19
CA ARG A 198 -16.14 -1.19 -11.50
C ARG A 198 -16.49 -2.23 -10.45
N LEU A 199 -16.50 -1.86 -9.17
CA LEU A 199 -16.98 -2.76 -8.11
C LEU A 199 -18.50 -2.97 -8.19
N ALA A 200 -19.28 -1.94 -8.48
CA ALA A 200 -20.73 -2.03 -8.57
C ALA A 200 -21.24 -2.94 -9.70
N GLU A 201 -20.39 -3.26 -10.68
CA GLU A 201 -20.66 -4.29 -11.70
C GLU A 201 -20.71 -5.71 -11.13
N ARG A 202 -20.02 -5.95 -10.00
CA ARG A 202 -19.83 -7.28 -9.39
C ARG A 202 -20.27 -7.40 -7.93
N THR A 203 -20.70 -6.32 -7.29
CA THR A 203 -21.22 -6.35 -5.91
C THR A 203 -22.22 -5.23 -5.65
N ARG A 204 -23.05 -5.39 -4.62
CA ARG A 204 -23.95 -4.35 -4.10
C ARG A 204 -23.46 -3.68 -2.83
N GLU A 205 -22.38 -4.17 -2.24
CA GLU A 205 -21.84 -3.68 -0.98
C GLU A 205 -20.34 -3.44 -1.10
N ILE A 206 -19.88 -2.25 -0.72
CA ILE A 206 -18.48 -1.85 -0.88
C ILE A 206 -17.96 -1.26 0.42
N VAL A 207 -16.78 -1.71 0.84
CA VAL A 207 -15.97 -1.02 1.85
C VAL A 207 -14.80 -0.32 1.16
N VAL A 208 -14.67 0.97 1.40
CA VAL A 208 -13.54 1.77 0.94
C VAL A 208 -12.61 2.10 2.11
N LEU A 209 -11.33 1.80 1.97
CA LEU A 209 -10.29 2.07 2.96
C LEU A 209 -9.30 3.08 2.40
N THR A 210 -9.34 4.31 2.90
CA THR A 210 -8.40 5.36 2.48
C THR A 210 -7.29 5.56 3.50
N MET A 211 -6.17 6.14 3.09
CA MET A 211 -5.19 6.66 4.06
C MET A 211 -5.80 7.75 4.95
N THR A 212 -5.08 8.09 6.02
CA THR A 212 -5.40 9.16 6.96
C THR A 212 -5.88 10.45 6.26
N SER A 213 -7.08 10.90 6.62
CA SER A 213 -7.61 12.20 6.17
C SER A 213 -6.81 13.41 6.66
N LYS A 214 -5.92 13.23 7.64
CA LYS A 214 -5.03 14.28 8.16
C LYS A 214 -3.82 14.52 7.26
N GLY A 215 -3.43 13.53 6.46
CA GLY A 215 -2.27 13.60 5.56
C GLY A 215 -2.61 13.83 4.09
N SER A 216 -3.88 13.64 3.71
CA SER A 216 -4.34 13.64 2.32
C SER A 216 -5.83 13.97 2.18
N GLY A 217 -6.22 14.57 1.06
CA GLY A 217 -7.62 14.82 0.70
C GLY A 217 -8.35 13.63 0.07
N ALA A 218 -7.74 12.44 0.08
CA ALA A 218 -8.32 11.23 -0.52
C ALA A 218 -9.63 10.80 0.12
N TYR A 219 -9.72 10.83 1.46
CA TYR A 219 -10.95 10.48 2.17
C TYR A 219 -12.12 11.36 1.71
N GLN A 220 -11.93 12.67 1.67
CA GLN A 220 -12.92 13.65 1.23
C GLN A 220 -13.29 13.46 -0.24
N SER A 221 -12.29 13.18 -1.08
CA SER A 221 -12.51 12.90 -2.51
C SER A 221 -13.34 11.63 -2.71
N CYS A 222 -13.06 10.58 -1.94
CA CYS A 222 -13.84 9.35 -1.93
C CYS A 222 -15.28 9.60 -1.44
N ARG A 223 -15.48 10.35 -0.35
CA ARG A 223 -16.81 10.71 0.14
C ARG A 223 -17.64 11.42 -0.93
N ALA A 224 -17.06 12.40 -1.63
CA ALA A 224 -17.71 13.07 -2.75
C ALA A 224 -18.07 12.10 -3.89
N ALA A 225 -17.19 11.13 -4.20
CA ALA A 225 -17.47 10.09 -5.18
C ALA A 225 -18.64 9.18 -4.77
N VAL A 226 -18.74 8.85 -3.48
CA VAL A 226 -19.85 8.06 -2.92
C VAL A 226 -21.17 8.81 -3.02
N ASP A 227 -21.19 10.12 -2.77
CA ASP A 227 -22.42 10.92 -2.92
C ASP A 227 -22.89 10.92 -4.39
N ILE A 228 -21.98 11.09 -5.34
CA ILE A 228 -22.29 10.99 -6.79
C ILE A 228 -22.77 9.59 -7.16
N LEU A 229 -22.14 8.54 -6.63
CA LEU A 229 -22.56 7.16 -6.89
C LEU A 229 -23.97 6.90 -6.36
N ARG A 230 -24.30 7.38 -5.16
CA ARG A 230 -25.62 7.19 -4.53
C ARG A 230 -26.74 7.79 -5.36
N GLU A 231 -26.51 8.94 -5.98
CA GLU A 231 -27.47 9.56 -6.92
C GLU A 231 -27.69 8.71 -8.18
N ARG A 232 -26.62 8.09 -8.71
CA ARG A 232 -26.66 7.32 -9.97
C ARG A 232 -27.08 5.86 -9.78
N MET A 233 -26.72 5.26 -8.65
CA MET A 233 -26.83 3.83 -8.35
C MET A 233 -27.28 3.62 -6.89
N PRO A 234 -28.52 4.01 -6.54
CA PRO A 234 -29.00 4.04 -5.14
C PRO A 234 -29.07 2.68 -4.45
N LYS A 235 -28.93 1.58 -5.20
CA LYS A 235 -28.91 0.20 -4.67
C LYS A 235 -27.53 -0.25 -4.19
N ILE A 236 -26.47 0.53 -4.43
CA ILE A 236 -25.12 0.21 -3.98
C ILE A 236 -24.89 0.83 -2.61
N ARG A 237 -24.59 -0.02 -1.62
CA ARG A 237 -24.19 0.40 -0.29
C ARG A 237 -22.67 0.59 -0.26
N VAL A 238 -22.22 1.76 0.19
CA VAL A 238 -20.79 2.06 0.32
C VAL A 238 -20.52 2.63 1.70
N GLU A 239 -19.61 1.97 2.41
CA GLU A 239 -19.01 2.46 3.66
C GLU A 239 -17.58 2.92 3.39
N VAL A 240 -17.23 4.10 3.90
CA VAL A 240 -15.89 4.68 3.72
C VAL A 240 -15.23 4.82 5.08
N VAL A 241 -14.08 4.18 5.22
CA VAL A 241 -13.28 4.16 6.42
C VAL A 241 -12.04 5.03 6.22
N ASP A 242 -11.96 6.11 7.00
CA ASP A 242 -10.69 6.80 7.25
C ASP A 242 -9.85 5.92 8.18
N THR A 243 -8.84 5.24 7.63
CA THR A 243 -8.04 4.31 8.43
C THR A 243 -7.20 5.01 9.50
N LEU A 244 -6.96 6.32 9.38
CA LEU A 244 -5.95 7.06 10.15
C LEU A 244 -4.54 6.42 10.05
N GLN A 245 -4.31 5.63 9.01
CA GLN A 245 -3.06 4.93 8.74
C GLN A 245 -2.56 5.27 7.33
N VAL A 246 -1.41 4.73 6.97
CA VAL A 246 -0.80 4.83 5.63
C VAL A 246 0.07 3.60 5.39
N ALA A 247 0.49 3.37 4.14
CA ALA A 247 1.33 2.24 3.76
C ALA A 247 0.69 0.92 4.19
N MET A 248 1.50 -0.08 4.53
CA MET A 248 0.99 -1.40 4.89
C MET A 248 0.16 -1.45 6.17
N SER A 249 0.09 -0.39 6.98
CA SER A 249 -0.90 -0.34 8.07
C SER A 249 -2.33 -0.15 7.53
N GLN A 250 -2.50 0.68 6.49
CA GLN A 250 -3.73 0.71 5.68
C GLN A 250 -3.87 -0.58 4.86
N GLY A 251 -2.77 -1.06 4.28
CA GLY A 251 -2.74 -2.29 3.49
C GLY A 251 -3.25 -3.51 4.24
N TRP A 252 -2.86 -3.69 5.51
CA TRP A 252 -3.37 -4.77 6.36
C TRP A 252 -4.88 -4.68 6.57
N ALA A 253 -5.42 -3.48 6.81
CA ALA A 253 -6.86 -3.31 6.94
C ALA A 253 -7.60 -3.73 5.66
N ALA A 254 -7.07 -3.39 4.48
CA ALA A 254 -7.66 -3.78 3.20
C ALA A 254 -7.52 -5.28 2.89
N ILE A 255 -6.38 -5.88 3.22
CA ILE A 255 -6.13 -7.31 3.05
C ILE A 255 -7.09 -8.13 3.93
N GLU A 256 -7.20 -7.79 5.23
CA GLU A 256 -8.07 -8.50 6.15
C GLU A 256 -9.55 -8.26 5.84
N ALA A 257 -9.93 -7.06 5.40
CA ALA A 257 -11.28 -6.78 4.90
C ALA A 257 -11.63 -7.65 3.69
N ALA A 258 -10.72 -7.79 2.72
CA ALA A 258 -10.96 -8.60 1.53
C ALA A 258 -11.06 -10.09 1.88
N ARG A 259 -10.22 -10.58 2.80
CA ARG A 259 -10.31 -11.95 3.32
C ARG A 259 -11.63 -12.19 4.04
N ALA A 260 -12.04 -11.27 4.91
CA ALA A 260 -13.33 -11.32 5.60
C ALA A 260 -14.51 -11.36 4.61
N ALA A 261 -14.48 -10.50 3.58
CA ALA A 261 -15.50 -10.49 2.54
C ALA A 261 -15.58 -11.83 1.79
N LEU A 262 -14.43 -12.42 1.41
CA LEU A 262 -14.38 -13.72 0.75
C LEU A 262 -14.90 -14.88 1.61
N THR A 263 -14.93 -14.72 2.93
CA THR A 263 -15.57 -15.69 3.85
C THR A 263 -17.09 -15.48 4.01
N GLY A 264 -17.66 -14.49 3.33
CA GLY A 264 -19.10 -14.20 3.34
C GLY A 264 -19.57 -13.37 4.53
N LEU A 265 -18.67 -12.67 5.24
CA LEU A 265 -19.05 -11.74 6.30
C LEU A 265 -19.84 -10.55 5.72
N SER A 266 -20.76 -10.01 6.53
CA SER A 266 -21.58 -8.87 6.13
C SER A 266 -20.77 -7.58 5.96
N LEU A 267 -21.30 -6.61 5.21
CA LEU A 267 -20.72 -5.27 5.05
C LEU A 267 -20.29 -4.65 6.39
N LYS A 268 -21.12 -4.77 7.43
CA LYS A 268 -20.84 -4.24 8.76
C LYS A 268 -19.65 -4.94 9.41
N GLU A 269 -19.64 -6.27 9.42
CA GLU A 269 -18.57 -7.07 10.04
C GLU A 269 -17.23 -6.86 9.32
N VAL A 270 -17.24 -6.80 8.00
CA VAL A 270 -16.06 -6.49 7.18
C VAL A 270 -15.51 -5.11 7.53
N MET A 271 -16.38 -4.09 7.60
CA MET A 271 -15.98 -2.73 7.96
C MET A 271 -15.43 -2.65 9.39
N GLU A 272 -16.12 -3.24 10.37
CA GLU A 272 -15.70 -3.25 11.78
C GLU A 272 -14.36 -3.98 11.96
N GLY A 273 -14.16 -5.12 11.28
CA GLY A 273 -12.89 -5.82 11.26
C GLY A 273 -11.75 -4.99 10.67
N ALA A 274 -12.01 -4.28 9.56
CA ALA A 274 -11.02 -3.40 8.94
C ALA A 274 -10.62 -2.23 9.85
N VAL A 275 -11.59 -1.62 10.53
CA VAL A 275 -11.36 -0.55 11.52
C VAL A 275 -10.51 -1.07 12.68
N GLU A 276 -10.81 -2.27 13.19
CA GLU A 276 -10.06 -2.86 14.29
C GLU A 276 -8.60 -3.15 13.89
N VAL A 277 -8.38 -3.72 12.70
CA VAL A 277 -7.02 -3.95 12.17
C VAL A 277 -6.25 -2.63 12.03
N ALA A 278 -6.88 -1.59 11.47
CA ALA A 278 -6.26 -0.27 11.35
C ALA A 278 -5.91 0.36 12.71
N ARG A 279 -6.77 0.18 13.72
CA ARG A 279 -6.59 0.68 15.09
C ARG A 279 -5.49 -0.06 15.85
N GLN A 280 -5.40 -1.37 15.69
CA GLN A 280 -4.36 -2.18 16.31
C GLN A 280 -3.00 -1.99 15.65
N GLY A 281 -3.01 -1.78 14.33
CA GLY A 281 -1.84 -1.61 13.48
C GLY A 281 -0.89 -0.53 13.96
N MET A 282 0.40 -0.85 14.00
CA MET A 282 1.47 0.09 14.30
C MET A 282 2.47 0.11 13.14
N MET A 283 2.72 1.30 12.61
CA MET A 283 3.78 1.56 11.66
C MET A 283 5.02 2.07 12.38
N ILE A 284 6.20 1.54 12.04
CA ILE A 284 7.48 2.09 12.47
C ILE A 284 8.40 2.21 11.26
N GLN A 285 8.95 3.40 11.01
CA GLN A 285 9.86 3.64 9.90
C GLN A 285 11.13 4.36 10.37
N THR A 286 12.22 4.09 9.66
CA THR A 286 13.49 4.79 9.81
C THR A 286 14.09 5.07 8.43
N ALA A 287 14.81 6.19 8.32
CA ALA A 287 15.45 6.64 7.09
C ALA A 287 16.80 7.28 7.40
N ASP A 288 17.58 7.59 6.37
CA ASP A 288 18.83 8.34 6.54
C ASP A 288 18.60 9.84 6.72
N THR A 289 17.41 10.34 6.38
CA THR A 289 17.02 11.75 6.51
C THR A 289 15.50 11.91 6.59
N LEU A 290 15.02 12.97 7.26
CA LEU A 290 13.62 13.41 7.22
C LEU A 290 13.36 14.51 6.18
N ARG A 291 14.36 14.85 5.34
CA ARG A 291 14.24 15.91 4.33
C ARG A 291 13.01 15.74 3.45
N TYR A 292 12.73 14.52 2.98
CA TYR A 292 11.60 14.24 2.09
C TYR A 292 10.25 14.50 2.78
N LEU A 293 10.08 14.08 4.04
CA LEU A 293 8.86 14.29 4.80
C LEU A 293 8.65 15.78 5.10
N HIS A 294 9.74 16.46 5.43
CA HIS A 294 9.73 17.89 5.72
C HIS A 294 9.36 18.71 4.48
N MET A 295 10.07 18.50 3.35
CA MET A 295 9.80 19.20 2.10
C MET A 295 8.43 18.86 1.52
N GLY A 296 7.97 17.62 1.72
CA GLY A 296 6.62 17.20 1.38
C GLY A 296 5.54 17.78 2.28
N GLY A 297 5.87 18.37 3.43
CA GLY A 297 4.91 18.93 4.38
C GLY A 297 4.13 17.89 5.19
N ARG A 298 4.52 16.60 5.12
CA ARG A 298 3.81 15.48 5.79
C ARG A 298 4.50 15.02 7.08
N ILE A 299 5.54 15.72 7.52
CA ILE A 299 6.32 15.37 8.71
C ILE A 299 5.54 15.42 10.04
N GLY A 300 4.37 16.07 10.07
CA GLY A 300 3.48 16.06 11.23
C GLY A 300 4.15 16.58 12.51
N ARG A 301 3.96 15.85 13.62
CA ARG A 301 4.50 16.20 14.94
C ARG A 301 5.99 15.87 15.08
N ALA A 302 6.59 15.20 14.08
CA ALA A 302 8.03 14.90 14.05
C ALA A 302 8.91 16.06 13.55
N GLN A 303 8.36 17.27 13.39
CA GLN A 303 9.10 18.46 12.92
C GLN A 303 10.34 18.77 13.76
N HIS A 304 10.30 18.53 15.07
CA HIS A 304 11.43 18.77 15.97
C HIS A 304 12.66 17.87 15.68
N LEU A 305 12.49 16.80 14.88
CA LEU A 305 13.60 15.98 14.41
C LEU A 305 14.28 16.58 13.16
N VAL A 306 13.70 17.61 12.53
CA VAL A 306 14.35 18.33 11.43
C VAL A 306 15.43 19.23 12.01
N GLY A 307 16.68 19.06 11.57
CA GLY A 307 17.82 19.82 12.08
C GLY A 307 18.52 19.19 13.29
N SER A 308 18.07 18.01 13.73
CA SER A 308 18.83 17.19 14.68
C SER A 308 20.23 16.88 14.14
N LEU A 309 21.23 16.82 15.03
CA LEU A 309 22.65 16.61 14.76
C LEU A 309 22.95 15.67 13.57
N LEU A 310 24.01 15.99 12.82
CA LEU A 310 24.57 15.13 11.75
C LEU A 310 24.67 13.66 12.23
N ASN A 311 24.30 12.72 11.35
CA ASN A 311 24.44 11.26 11.54
C ASN A 311 23.45 10.55 12.48
N ILE A 312 22.26 11.09 12.74
CA ILE A 312 21.21 10.32 13.42
C ILE A 312 20.28 9.58 12.44
N LYS A 313 19.65 8.52 12.93
CA LYS A 313 18.60 7.73 12.29
C LYS A 313 17.28 7.98 13.02
N PRO A 314 16.38 8.81 12.48
CA PRO A 314 15.07 9.05 13.08
C PRO A 314 14.24 7.76 13.08
N LEU A 315 13.42 7.57 14.11
CA LEU A 315 12.34 6.61 14.11
C LEU A 315 11.03 7.37 14.17
N ILE A 316 10.12 7.05 13.26
CA ILE A 316 8.79 7.66 13.18
C ILE A 316 7.71 6.59 13.19
N GLY A 317 6.51 6.99 13.58
CA GLY A 317 5.30 6.19 13.51
C GLY A 317 4.07 7.04 13.22
N MET A 318 2.90 6.45 13.43
CA MET A 318 1.59 7.10 13.26
C MET A 318 0.84 7.12 14.59
N GLU A 319 0.25 8.25 14.92
CA GLU A 319 -0.64 8.41 16.08
C GLU A 319 -1.74 9.44 15.71
N ASP A 320 -3.00 9.05 15.90
CA ASP A 320 -4.19 9.83 15.53
C ASP A 320 -4.17 10.35 14.07
N GLY A 321 -3.66 9.52 13.15
CA GLY A 321 -3.56 9.87 11.75
C GLY A 321 -2.41 10.82 11.40
N VAL A 322 -1.52 11.15 12.33
CA VAL A 322 -0.41 12.10 12.13
C VAL A 322 0.93 11.42 12.39
N ILE A 323 1.95 11.76 11.59
CA ILE A 323 3.32 11.28 11.79
C ILE A 323 3.89 11.84 13.11
N VAL A 324 4.44 10.94 13.94
CA VAL A 324 5.06 11.25 15.23
C VAL A 324 6.50 10.72 15.31
N ALA A 325 7.31 11.34 16.16
CA ALA A 325 8.63 10.84 16.50
C ALA A 325 8.54 9.73 17.55
N LEU A 326 9.15 8.58 17.27
CA LEU A 326 9.28 7.46 18.23
C LEU A 326 10.67 7.41 18.89
N GLY A 327 11.59 8.25 18.42
CA GLY A 327 12.94 8.40 18.96
C GLY A 327 13.99 8.53 17.87
N THR A 328 15.25 8.38 18.27
CA THR A 328 16.39 8.47 17.37
C THR A 328 17.45 7.43 17.73
N ALA A 329 18.28 7.06 16.76
CA ALA A 329 19.44 6.20 16.95
C ALA A 329 20.66 6.77 16.22
N ARG A 330 21.88 6.32 16.56
CA ARG A 330 23.12 6.74 15.88
C ARG A 330 23.57 5.81 14.74
N SER A 331 22.94 4.65 14.59
CA SER A 331 23.24 3.69 13.53
C SER A 331 22.00 2.89 13.17
N ARG A 332 21.97 2.30 11.97
CA ARG A 332 20.85 1.44 11.52
C ARG A 332 20.65 0.23 12.44
N ALA A 333 21.73 -0.42 12.87
CA ALA A 333 21.63 -1.53 13.81
C ALA A 333 20.94 -1.14 15.13
N LYS A 334 21.27 0.04 15.68
CA LYS A 334 20.60 0.58 16.88
C LYS A 334 19.16 0.99 16.60
N ALA A 335 18.88 1.55 15.41
CA ALA A 335 17.51 1.86 15.00
C ALA A 335 16.66 0.58 14.94
N TYR A 336 17.15 -0.49 14.31
CA TYR A 336 16.43 -1.76 14.21
C TYR A 336 16.20 -2.42 15.57
N ALA A 337 17.20 -2.38 16.47
CA ALA A 337 17.00 -2.84 17.84
C ALA A 337 15.91 -2.03 18.55
N ARG A 338 15.88 -0.71 18.37
CA ARG A 338 14.83 0.14 18.94
C ARG A 338 13.45 -0.12 18.33
N MET A 339 13.37 -0.42 17.03
CA MET A 339 12.12 -0.80 16.37
C MET A 339 11.55 -2.08 16.98
N VAL A 340 12.38 -3.13 17.16
CA VAL A 340 11.97 -4.38 17.82
C VAL A 340 11.52 -4.14 19.26
N GLU A 341 12.23 -3.29 20.01
CA GLU A 341 11.81 -2.92 21.37
C GLU A 341 10.46 -2.22 21.39
N LEU A 342 10.21 -1.28 20.47
CA LEU A 342 8.90 -0.63 20.35
C LEU A 342 7.79 -1.63 19.99
N MET A 343 8.08 -2.63 19.16
CA MET A 343 7.14 -3.71 18.87
C MET A 343 6.83 -4.52 20.14
N ARG A 344 7.85 -4.91 20.91
CA ARG A 344 7.69 -5.63 22.18
C ARG A 344 6.86 -4.83 23.18
N GLN A 345 7.07 -3.53 23.27
CA GLN A 345 6.28 -2.64 24.13
C GLN A 345 4.81 -2.59 23.70
N ARG A 346 4.54 -2.75 22.40
CA ARG A 346 3.17 -2.71 21.86
C ARG A 346 2.39 -4.01 22.02
N VAL A 347 3.02 -5.16 21.76
CA VAL A 347 2.32 -6.47 21.69
C VAL A 347 2.86 -7.54 22.65
N GLY A 348 4.00 -7.30 23.31
CA GLY A 348 4.70 -8.30 24.13
C GLY A 348 5.75 -9.11 23.36
N GLU A 349 6.69 -9.72 24.09
CA GLU A 349 7.69 -10.63 23.52
C GLU A 349 7.03 -11.96 23.11
N GLY A 350 7.43 -12.53 21.97
CA GLY A 350 6.89 -13.81 21.49
C GLY A 350 5.44 -13.73 21.03
N ALA A 351 4.84 -12.54 20.98
CA ALA A 351 3.48 -12.35 20.52
C ALA A 351 3.30 -12.86 19.09
N ARG A 352 2.13 -13.45 18.82
CA ARG A 352 1.74 -13.85 17.48
C ARG A 352 1.29 -12.62 16.70
N ILE A 353 1.91 -12.35 15.55
CA ILE A 353 1.68 -11.14 14.77
C ILE A 353 1.57 -11.43 13.27
N LYS A 354 0.91 -10.52 12.54
CA LYS A 354 1.14 -10.34 11.10
C LYS A 354 2.00 -9.10 10.90
N VAL A 355 3.01 -9.19 10.02
CA VAL A 355 3.98 -8.12 9.79
C VAL A 355 4.28 -7.93 8.31
N ALA A 356 4.27 -6.68 7.87
CA ALA A 356 4.67 -6.29 6.53
C ALA A 356 5.90 -5.38 6.62
N PHE A 357 6.99 -5.78 5.98
CA PHE A 357 8.19 -4.98 5.89
C PHE A 357 8.14 -4.08 4.66
N THR A 358 8.45 -2.81 4.85
CA THR A 358 8.39 -1.80 3.78
C THR A 358 9.73 -1.14 3.51
N HIS A 359 10.01 -0.79 2.26
CA HIS A 359 11.24 -0.07 1.92
C HIS A 359 11.12 0.85 0.70
N VAL A 360 12.07 1.78 0.55
CA VAL A 360 12.30 2.53 -0.70
C VAL A 360 13.73 2.23 -1.18
N ALA A 361 13.86 1.31 -2.13
CA ALA A 361 15.16 0.84 -2.66
C ALA A 361 16.23 0.53 -1.59
N ALA A 362 15.83 -0.24 -0.56
CA ALA A 362 16.65 -0.57 0.60
C ALA A 362 16.42 -2.02 1.07
N LEU A 363 16.39 -2.95 0.11
CA LEU A 363 16.04 -4.36 0.35
C LEU A 363 17.04 -5.05 1.30
N GLU A 364 18.33 -4.77 1.18
CA GLU A 364 19.35 -5.30 2.08
C GLU A 364 19.09 -4.88 3.54
N GLN A 365 18.77 -3.61 3.75
CA GLN A 365 18.45 -3.03 5.05
C GLN A 365 17.14 -3.58 5.61
N LEU A 366 16.15 -3.84 4.74
CA LEU A 366 14.92 -4.53 5.10
C LEU A 366 15.22 -5.94 5.63
N GLU A 367 16.05 -6.71 4.92
CA GLU A 367 16.38 -8.08 5.33
C GLU A 367 17.12 -8.13 6.68
N GLN A 368 17.93 -7.11 7.00
CA GLN A 368 18.55 -6.97 8.33
C GLN A 368 17.51 -6.74 9.43
N LEU A 369 16.48 -5.92 9.18
CA LEU A 369 15.39 -5.68 10.12
C LEU A 369 14.52 -6.94 10.26
N ARG A 370 14.16 -7.58 9.15
CA ARG A 370 13.35 -8.79 9.09
C ARG A 370 13.92 -9.89 9.96
N ARG A 371 15.21 -10.21 9.81
CA ARG A 371 15.87 -11.24 10.62
C ARG A 371 15.75 -11.00 12.13
N ARG A 372 15.78 -9.73 12.56
CA ARG A 372 15.63 -9.38 13.98
C ARG A 372 14.20 -9.60 14.45
N VAL A 373 13.21 -9.15 13.68
CA VAL A 373 11.79 -9.34 14.03
C VAL A 373 11.44 -10.83 14.11
N LEU A 374 11.85 -11.63 13.12
CA LEU A 374 11.58 -13.08 13.12
C LEU A 374 12.22 -13.83 14.29
N ALA A 375 13.22 -13.25 14.96
CA ALA A 375 13.85 -13.85 16.14
C ALA A 375 13.09 -13.56 17.46
N HIS A 376 12.15 -12.61 17.46
CA HIS A 376 11.48 -12.12 18.68
C HIS A 376 9.96 -12.34 18.69
N PHE A 377 9.35 -12.67 17.55
CA PHE A 377 7.90 -12.77 17.40
C PHE A 377 7.49 -14.03 16.64
N ASP A 378 6.31 -14.58 16.97
CA ASP A 378 5.66 -15.62 16.17
C ASP A 378 4.93 -14.96 14.98
N CYS A 379 5.61 -14.84 13.85
CA CYS A 379 5.05 -14.18 12.67
C CYS A 379 4.14 -15.14 11.88
N ALA A 380 2.83 -15.06 12.12
CA ALA A 380 1.81 -15.82 11.40
C ALA A 380 1.77 -15.49 9.90
N GLU A 381 2.11 -14.26 9.53
CA GLU A 381 2.24 -13.83 8.14
C GLU A 381 3.32 -12.77 7.99
N VAL A 382 4.13 -12.89 6.95
CA VAL A 382 5.24 -11.97 6.64
C VAL A 382 5.11 -11.51 5.20
N LEU A 383 4.89 -10.21 5.01
CA LEU A 383 4.88 -9.58 3.69
C LEU A 383 6.13 -8.71 3.51
N ILE A 384 6.61 -8.61 2.27
CA ILE A 384 7.61 -7.63 1.85
C ILE A 384 6.94 -6.78 0.78
N SER A 385 6.94 -5.47 0.97
CA SER A 385 6.37 -4.55 0.00
C SER A 385 7.26 -3.32 -0.19
N PRO A 386 7.67 -2.97 -1.42
CA PRO A 386 8.19 -1.64 -1.65
C PRO A 386 7.09 -0.61 -1.34
N LEU A 387 7.45 0.51 -0.69
CA LEU A 387 6.52 1.64 -0.61
C LEU A 387 6.22 2.12 -2.03
N SER A 388 4.95 2.45 -2.28
CA SER A 388 4.57 2.95 -3.60
C SER A 388 5.32 4.25 -3.94
N PRO A 389 5.54 4.55 -5.23
CA PRO A 389 6.18 5.78 -5.68
C PRO A 389 5.60 7.04 -5.01
N VAL A 390 4.27 7.14 -4.81
CA VAL A 390 3.69 8.32 -4.16
C VAL A 390 4.19 8.51 -2.73
N LEU A 391 4.35 7.41 -1.97
CA LEU A 391 4.92 7.45 -0.63
C LEU A 391 6.43 7.64 -0.65
N ALA A 392 7.11 7.15 -1.67
CA ALA A 392 8.55 7.35 -1.85
C ALA A 392 8.91 8.83 -2.04
N VAL A 393 8.01 9.66 -2.60
CA VAL A 393 8.20 11.13 -2.67
C VAL A 393 8.42 11.73 -1.28
N HIS A 394 7.64 11.28 -0.30
CA HIS A 394 7.63 11.82 1.06
C HIS A 394 8.60 11.10 2.00
N SER A 395 8.84 9.80 1.81
CA SER A 395 9.74 9.02 2.67
C SER A 395 11.20 9.04 2.18
N GLY A 396 11.40 9.05 0.86
CA GLY A 396 12.71 9.09 0.23
C GLY A 396 13.43 7.75 0.17
N PRO A 397 14.42 7.61 -0.75
CA PRO A 397 15.26 6.42 -0.86
C PRO A 397 16.03 6.11 0.43
N GLY A 398 16.19 4.81 0.73
CA GLY A 398 16.85 4.35 1.95
C GLY A 398 15.88 4.13 3.12
N THR A 399 14.64 4.58 3.02
CA THR A 399 13.62 4.30 4.05
C THR A 399 13.40 2.80 4.19
N VAL A 400 13.35 2.33 5.43
CA VAL A 400 12.99 0.97 5.82
C VAL A 400 12.06 1.03 7.02
N GLY A 401 11.05 0.18 7.03
CA GLY A 401 10.07 0.13 8.09
C GLY A 401 9.32 -1.17 8.13
N LEU A 402 8.32 -1.20 9.00
CA LEU A 402 7.33 -2.26 9.09
C LEU A 402 5.99 -1.72 9.56
N SER A 403 4.95 -2.48 9.24
CA SER A 403 3.59 -2.35 9.77
C SER A 403 3.16 -3.70 10.33
N PHE A 404 2.65 -3.74 11.56
CA PHE A 404 2.27 -4.99 12.23
C PHE A 404 1.07 -4.80 13.15
N PHE A 405 0.40 -5.92 13.46
CA PHE A 405 -0.63 -6.02 14.48
C PHE A 405 -0.62 -7.44 15.08
N ALA A 406 -1.16 -7.58 16.30
CA ALA A 406 -1.28 -8.87 16.97
C ALA A 406 -2.48 -9.66 16.42
N VAL A 407 -2.40 -10.99 16.43
CA VAL A 407 -3.47 -11.90 15.97
C VAL A 407 -3.97 -12.86 17.03
#